data_AF-A0A4S4E8T0-F1
#
_entry.id   AF-A0A4S4E8T0-F1
#
_cell.length_a   1.000
_cell.length_b   1.000
_cell.length_c   1.000
_cell.angle_alpha   90.00
_cell.angle_beta   90.00
_cell.angle_gamma   90.00
#
_symmetry.space_group_name_H-M   'P 1'
#
loop_
_entity.id
_entity.type
_entity.pdbx_description
1 polymer ?
#
loop_
_entity_poly.entity_id
_entity_poly.type
_entity_poly.pdbx_seq_one_letter_code
_entity_poly.pdbx_strand_id
1 'polypeptide(L)'
;MEVEVENNPYDPNLMVFMDYRDYVKPKVQCLEAQYPTFLYAMPMSPTRVFFEETCLASKDAMPFDILKKKLISRLETMGVRVIKTYEEEWSYIPVGGSLPNTEQKNLAFGAAASMVHPATGYSVVRSLSEAPKYASVIANILKQGHSRDKLSRSWSTENISMLAWNTLWPQERKRQRAFFLFGLALILQLDIDGIRTFFHTFFRLPTWMWQGFLGSTLSSADLALFAFYMFVIAPNNMRMCLVRHLLSDPTGATMIRTYLTI
;
A
#
# COMPACT_ATOMS: atom_id res chain seq x y z
N MET A 1 2.97 -16.28 -10.59
CA MET A 1 3.54 -17.42 -11.34
C MET A 1 4.36 -16.88 -12.47
N GLU A 2 5.56 -17.42 -12.65
CA GLU A 2 6.42 -17.11 -13.77
C GLU A 2 6.34 -18.24 -14.79
N VAL A 3 5.95 -17.92 -16.02
CA VAL A 3 5.58 -18.91 -17.04
C VAL A 3 6.15 -18.57 -18.41
N GLU A 4 6.42 -19.61 -19.19
CA GLU A 4 6.55 -19.54 -20.64
C GLU A 4 5.16 -19.70 -21.28
N VAL A 5 4.81 -18.84 -22.24
CA VAL A 5 3.52 -18.84 -22.93
C VAL A 5 3.67 -18.91 -24.45
N GLU A 6 2.73 -19.57 -25.12
CA GLU A 6 2.66 -19.65 -26.59
C GLU A 6 2.35 -18.28 -27.21
N ASN A 7 1.49 -17.51 -26.54
CA ASN A 7 1.05 -16.20 -26.96
C ASN A 7 0.94 -15.26 -25.74
N ASN A 8 1.61 -14.12 -25.83
CA ASN A 8 1.54 -13.06 -24.83
C ASN A 8 0.64 -11.91 -25.34
N PRO A 9 -0.51 -11.64 -24.68
CA PRO A 9 -1.42 -10.56 -25.08
C PRO A 9 -0.94 -9.17 -24.61
N TYR A 10 0.12 -9.10 -23.80
CA TYR A 10 0.69 -7.86 -23.28
C TYR A 10 1.91 -7.42 -24.10
N ASP A 11 2.15 -6.11 -24.18
CA ASP A 11 3.37 -5.55 -24.78
C ASP A 11 4.59 -6.00 -23.96
N PRO A 12 5.57 -6.70 -24.57
CA PRO A 12 6.76 -7.18 -23.86
C PRO A 12 7.63 -6.08 -23.23
N ASN A 13 7.45 -4.82 -23.64
CA ASN A 13 8.20 -3.68 -23.12
C ASN A 13 7.49 -2.95 -21.97
N LEU A 14 6.26 -3.37 -21.61
CA LEU A 14 5.44 -2.69 -20.62
C LEU A 14 5.04 -3.66 -19.49
N MET A 15 5.28 -3.23 -18.26
CA MET A 15 4.69 -3.87 -17.09
C MET A 15 3.26 -3.35 -16.91
N VAL A 16 2.32 -4.26 -16.72
CA VAL A 16 0.93 -3.92 -16.41
C VAL A 16 0.70 -4.08 -14.92
N PHE A 17 0.38 -2.96 -14.28
CA PHE A 17 0.05 -2.87 -12.87
C PHE A 17 -1.45 -2.71 -12.65
N MET A 18 -2.02 -3.47 -11.70
CA MET A 18 -3.39 -3.34 -11.22
C MET A 18 -4.45 -3.43 -12.32
N ASP A 19 -4.37 -4.46 -13.16
CA ASP A 19 -5.34 -4.68 -14.24
C ASP A 19 -6.68 -5.19 -13.67
N TYR A 20 -7.59 -4.25 -13.43
CA TYR A 20 -8.96 -4.51 -12.98
C TYR A 20 -9.94 -4.81 -14.13
N ARG A 21 -9.48 -4.91 -15.39
CA ARG A 21 -10.38 -5.27 -16.51
C ARG A 21 -10.94 -6.66 -16.26
N ASP A 22 -12.25 -6.82 -16.45
CA ASP A 22 -12.83 -8.15 -16.41
C ASP A 22 -12.64 -8.82 -17.76
N TYR A 23 -12.14 -10.04 -17.72
CA TYR A 23 -12.13 -10.91 -18.89
C TYR A 23 -13.14 -12.04 -18.74
N VAL A 24 -13.74 -12.23 -17.56
CA VAL A 24 -14.67 -13.33 -17.29
C VAL A 24 -16.00 -13.06 -18.02
N LYS A 25 -16.48 -14.07 -18.78
CA LYS A 25 -17.80 -13.99 -19.42
C LYS A 25 -18.91 -13.86 -18.35
N PRO A 26 -20.04 -13.16 -18.61
CA PRO A 26 -20.97 -12.68 -17.58
C PRO A 26 -21.80 -13.75 -16.81
N LYS A 27 -21.41 -15.02 -16.81
CA LYS A 27 -22.34 -16.13 -16.51
C LYS A 27 -22.11 -16.89 -15.20
N VAL A 28 -21.10 -16.57 -14.39
CA VAL A 28 -20.91 -17.28 -13.12
C VAL A 28 -20.89 -16.29 -11.96
N GLN A 29 -22.04 -16.16 -11.29
CA GLN A 29 -22.06 -15.65 -9.91
C GLN A 29 -21.37 -16.69 -9.03
N CYS A 30 -20.05 -16.55 -8.89
CA CYS A 30 -19.28 -17.31 -7.92
C CYS A 30 -19.12 -16.49 -6.64
N LEU A 31 -19.03 -17.14 -5.47
CA LEU A 31 -18.57 -16.51 -4.22
C LEU A 31 -17.23 -15.76 -4.41
N GLU A 32 -16.42 -16.22 -5.35
CA GLU A 32 -15.13 -15.63 -5.77
C GLU A 32 -15.29 -14.24 -6.44
N ALA A 33 -16.50 -13.87 -6.87
CA ALA A 33 -16.83 -12.56 -7.41
C ALA A 33 -16.98 -11.46 -6.33
N GLN A 34 -17.01 -11.83 -5.04
CA GLN A 34 -17.17 -10.87 -3.95
C GLN A 34 -15.94 -10.00 -3.69
N TYR A 35 -14.75 -10.46 -4.05
CA TYR A 35 -13.51 -9.73 -3.79
C TYR A 35 -12.96 -9.09 -5.06
N PRO A 36 -12.77 -7.76 -5.09
CA PRO A 36 -12.17 -7.07 -6.22
C PRO A 36 -10.68 -7.45 -6.32
N THR A 37 -10.37 -8.39 -7.21
CA THR A 37 -9.01 -8.80 -7.54
C THR A 37 -8.58 -8.20 -8.87
N PHE A 38 -7.27 -8.09 -9.07
CA PHE A 38 -6.66 -7.58 -10.29
C PHE A 38 -5.47 -8.44 -10.70
N LEU A 39 -5.04 -8.28 -11.95
CA LEU A 39 -3.86 -8.95 -12.48
C LEU A 39 -2.66 -7.99 -12.55
N TYR A 40 -1.50 -8.47 -12.12
CA TYR A 40 -0.21 -7.97 -12.60
C TYR A 40 0.30 -8.86 -13.73
N ALA A 41 0.80 -8.24 -14.79
CA ALA A 41 1.49 -8.92 -15.87
C ALA A 41 2.83 -8.23 -16.12
N MET A 42 3.92 -8.95 -15.90
CA MET A 42 5.28 -8.43 -16.03
C MET A 42 6.04 -9.31 -17.03
N PRO A 43 6.03 -8.95 -18.33
CA PRO A 43 6.83 -9.63 -19.33
C PRO A 43 8.32 -9.49 -19.03
N MET A 44 9.04 -10.62 -19.03
CA MET A 44 10.50 -10.69 -19.00
C MET A 44 11.09 -10.89 -20.39
N SER A 45 10.31 -11.50 -21.28
CA SER A 45 10.56 -11.63 -22.72
C SER A 45 9.22 -11.66 -23.46
N PRO A 46 9.20 -11.74 -24.81
CA PRO A 46 7.95 -11.91 -25.55
C PRO A 46 7.15 -13.16 -25.16
N THR A 47 7.80 -14.19 -24.61
CA THR A 47 7.19 -15.48 -24.28
C THR A 47 7.29 -15.84 -22.79
N ARG A 48 8.14 -15.17 -22.00
CA ARG A 48 8.28 -15.39 -20.56
C ARG A 48 7.63 -14.25 -19.80
N VAL A 49 6.61 -14.55 -19.01
CA VAL A 49 5.79 -13.55 -18.31
C VAL A 49 5.54 -13.97 -16.87
N PHE A 50 5.64 -13.02 -15.95
CA PHE A 50 5.15 -13.19 -14.58
C PHE A 50 3.71 -12.67 -14.48
N PHE A 51 2.79 -13.54 -14.08
CA PHE A 51 1.40 -13.22 -13.81
C PHE A 51 1.07 -13.38 -12.33
N GLU A 52 0.38 -12.40 -11.76
CA GLU A 52 -0.04 -12.44 -10.35
C GLU A 52 -1.48 -11.93 -10.24
N GLU A 53 -2.39 -12.76 -9.75
CA GLU A 53 -3.72 -12.30 -9.35
C GLU A 53 -3.67 -11.90 -7.88
N THR A 54 -4.01 -10.66 -7.60
CA THR A 54 -3.84 -10.05 -6.28
C THR A 54 -5.16 -9.46 -5.81
N CYS A 55 -5.44 -9.60 -4.52
CA CYS A 55 -6.47 -8.82 -3.84
C CYS A 55 -5.81 -7.59 -3.23
N LEU A 56 -6.28 -6.38 -3.55
CA LEU A 56 -5.65 -5.14 -3.08
C LEU A 56 -5.58 -5.07 -1.56
N ALA A 57 -6.70 -5.36 -0.92
CA ALA A 57 -6.83 -5.43 0.52
C ALA A 57 -8.06 -6.25 0.88
N SER A 58 -7.96 -6.99 1.99
CA SER A 58 -9.07 -7.68 2.63
C SER A 58 -8.86 -7.63 4.14
N LYS A 59 -9.96 -7.68 4.91
CA LYS A 59 -9.89 -7.79 6.37
C LYS A 59 -9.30 -9.13 6.79
N ASP A 60 -9.77 -10.19 6.14
CA ASP A 60 -9.31 -11.55 6.35
C ASP A 60 -8.30 -11.94 5.26
N ALA A 61 -7.37 -12.83 5.60
CA ALA A 61 -6.39 -13.32 4.63
C ALA A 61 -7.11 -14.00 3.46
N MET A 62 -6.84 -13.53 2.25
CA MET A 62 -7.45 -14.07 1.04
C MET A 62 -6.90 -15.49 0.77
N PRO A 63 -7.76 -16.52 0.62
CA PRO A 63 -7.30 -17.86 0.30
C PRO A 63 -6.57 -17.89 -1.04
N PHE A 64 -5.33 -18.37 -1.02
CA PHE A 64 -4.47 -18.47 -2.18
C PHE A 64 -5.06 -19.31 -3.31
N ASP A 65 -5.81 -20.37 -2.98
CA ASP A 65 -6.50 -21.21 -3.97
C ASP A 65 -7.54 -20.43 -4.78
N ILE A 66 -8.21 -19.44 -4.18
CA ILE A 66 -9.16 -18.57 -4.89
C ILE A 66 -8.42 -17.69 -5.89
N LEU A 67 -7.31 -17.07 -5.48
CA LEU A 67 -6.49 -16.23 -6.37
C LEU A 67 -5.92 -17.05 -7.53
N LYS A 68 -5.42 -18.27 -7.26
CA LYS A 68 -4.90 -19.16 -8.31
C LYS A 68 -5.99 -19.58 -9.29
N LYS A 69 -7.18 -19.95 -8.82
CA LYS A 69 -8.31 -20.28 -9.72
C LYS A 69 -8.72 -19.10 -10.60
N LYS A 70 -8.82 -17.89 -10.02
CA LYS A 70 -9.14 -16.67 -10.77
C LYS A 70 -8.04 -16.35 -11.79
N LEU A 71 -6.78 -16.49 -11.42
CA LEU A 71 -5.64 -16.30 -12.32
C LEU A 71 -5.73 -17.24 -13.53
N ILE A 72 -5.86 -18.55 -13.30
CA ILE A 72 -5.95 -19.53 -14.39
C ILE A 72 -7.15 -19.26 -15.28
N SER A 73 -8.33 -19.02 -14.68
CA SER A 73 -9.54 -18.69 -15.45
C SER A 73 -9.39 -17.42 -16.30
N ARG A 74 -8.70 -16.40 -15.78
CA ARG A 74 -8.40 -15.16 -16.51
C ARG A 74 -7.46 -15.44 -17.68
N LEU A 75 -6.36 -16.16 -17.45
CA LEU A 75 -5.40 -16.52 -18.49
C LEU A 75 -6.05 -17.34 -19.61
N GLU A 76 -6.86 -18.34 -19.26
CA GLU A 76 -7.64 -19.13 -20.23
C GLU A 76 -8.59 -18.26 -21.05
N THR A 77 -9.29 -17.32 -20.41
CA THR A 77 -10.25 -16.46 -21.11
C THR A 77 -9.56 -15.44 -22.02
N MET A 78 -8.36 -15.01 -21.66
CA MET A 78 -7.48 -14.20 -22.50
C MET A 78 -6.81 -15.01 -23.63
N GLY A 79 -7.02 -16.34 -23.66
CA GLY A 79 -6.41 -17.24 -24.62
C GLY A 79 -4.93 -17.47 -24.38
N VAL A 80 -4.39 -17.15 -23.20
CA VAL A 80 -2.99 -17.35 -22.84
C VAL A 80 -2.75 -18.84 -22.57
N ARG A 81 -1.89 -19.46 -23.36
CA ARG A 81 -1.52 -20.87 -23.18
C ARG A 81 -0.15 -20.98 -22.53
N VAL A 82 -0.11 -21.50 -21.31
CA VAL A 82 1.12 -21.78 -20.58
C VAL A 82 1.77 -23.05 -21.13
N ILE A 83 3.00 -22.91 -21.61
CA ILE A 83 3.84 -24.02 -22.10
C ILE A 83 4.63 -24.62 -20.93
N LYS A 84 5.13 -23.77 -20.03
CA LYS A 84 5.97 -24.17 -18.91
C LYS A 84 5.80 -23.22 -17.74
N THR A 85 5.73 -23.74 -16.52
CA THR A 85 5.84 -22.95 -15.30
C THR A 85 7.27 -23.03 -14.77
N TYR A 86 7.91 -21.88 -14.56
CA TYR A 86 9.23 -21.80 -13.93
C TYR A 86 9.10 -21.75 -12.41
N GLU A 87 8.27 -20.84 -11.90
CA GLU A 87 8.13 -20.58 -10.48
C GLU A 87 6.69 -20.20 -10.08
N GLU A 88 6.30 -20.57 -8.87
CA GLU A 88 5.07 -20.10 -8.22
C GLU A 88 5.43 -19.46 -6.88
N GLU A 89 4.93 -18.25 -6.65
CA GLU A 89 5.13 -17.50 -5.41
C GLU A 89 3.77 -17.19 -4.77
N TRP A 90 3.75 -17.23 -3.44
CA TRP A 90 2.60 -16.87 -2.62
C TRP A 90 3.05 -15.78 -1.64
N SER A 91 2.37 -14.64 -1.66
CA SER A 91 2.76 -13.50 -0.84
C SER A 91 1.58 -12.95 -0.05
N TYR A 92 1.86 -12.58 1.19
CA TYR A 92 0.94 -11.87 2.06
C TYR A 92 1.65 -10.63 2.60
N ILE A 93 1.04 -9.46 2.37
CA ILE A 93 1.58 -8.17 2.79
C ILE A 93 0.66 -7.59 3.87
N PRO A 94 1.07 -7.62 5.15
CA PRO A 94 0.32 -6.94 6.20
C PRO A 94 0.27 -5.44 5.93
N VAL A 95 -0.93 -4.91 5.67
CA VAL A 95 -1.18 -3.48 5.55
C VAL A 95 -2.02 -2.98 6.71
N GLY A 96 -1.79 -1.74 7.13
CA GLY A 96 -2.63 -1.09 8.14
C GLY A 96 -2.43 -1.52 9.60
N GLY A 97 -1.37 -2.27 9.94
CA GLY A 97 -1.04 -2.68 11.31
C GLY A 97 -0.87 -1.52 12.32
N SER A 98 -0.71 -1.81 13.61
CA SER A 98 -0.48 -0.78 14.63
C SER A 98 0.89 -0.11 14.47
N LEU A 99 0.99 1.17 14.86
CA LEU A 99 2.30 1.81 14.96
C LEU A 99 3.14 1.11 16.05
N PRO A 100 4.47 0.99 15.86
CA PRO A 100 5.34 0.52 16.94
C PRO A 100 5.23 1.45 18.14
N ASN A 101 5.36 0.91 19.35
CA ASN A 101 5.50 1.73 20.55
C ASN A 101 6.81 2.53 20.44
N THR A 102 6.71 3.86 20.29
CA THR A 102 7.88 4.73 20.13
C THR A 102 8.67 4.94 21.42
N GLU A 103 8.17 4.45 22.55
CA GLU A 103 8.84 4.44 23.85
C GLU A 103 9.59 3.11 24.12
N GLN A 104 9.52 2.15 23.20
CA GLN A 104 10.25 0.90 23.38
C GLN A 104 11.74 1.05 23.03
N LYS A 105 12.61 0.35 23.76
CA LYS A 105 14.07 0.40 23.57
C LYS A 105 14.54 -0.27 22.27
N ASN A 106 13.81 -1.28 21.81
CA ASN A 106 14.17 -2.05 20.62
C ASN A 106 13.76 -1.26 19.38
N LEU A 107 14.72 -0.97 18.51
CA LEU A 107 14.48 -0.30 17.24
C LEU A 107 14.10 -1.33 16.18
N ALA A 108 13.26 -0.92 15.22
CA ALA A 108 12.99 -1.68 14.00
C ALA A 108 13.14 -0.76 12.77
N PHE A 109 13.06 -1.36 11.58
CA PHE A 109 13.10 -0.64 10.31
C PHE A 109 12.26 -1.34 9.24
N GLY A 110 11.84 -0.61 8.20
CA GLY A 110 11.06 -1.15 7.09
C GLY A 110 9.70 -1.68 7.53
N ALA A 111 9.29 -2.83 7.00
CA ALA A 111 8.02 -3.47 7.34
C ALA A 111 7.88 -3.74 8.85
N ALA A 112 8.97 -4.14 9.53
CA ALA A 112 8.98 -4.36 10.97
C ALA A 112 8.73 -3.07 11.79
N ALA A 113 8.97 -1.90 11.19
CA ALA A 113 8.64 -0.59 11.77
C ALA A 113 7.29 -0.04 11.27
N SER A 114 6.43 -0.85 10.65
CA SER A 114 5.15 -0.44 10.05
C SER A 114 5.26 0.56 8.89
N MET A 115 6.37 0.56 8.15
CA MET A 115 6.60 1.50 7.04
C MET A 115 5.91 1.11 5.73
N VAL A 116 5.22 -0.03 5.69
CA VAL A 116 4.40 -0.46 4.55
C VAL A 116 3.30 0.56 4.28
N HIS A 117 3.17 1.00 3.03
CA HIS A 117 2.14 1.94 2.60
C HIS A 117 0.75 1.29 2.75
N PRO A 118 -0.15 1.80 3.63
CA PRO A 118 -1.40 1.12 3.92
C PRO A 118 -2.32 0.94 2.69
N ALA A 119 -2.32 1.88 1.75
CA ALA A 119 -3.17 1.79 0.57
C ALA A 119 -2.62 0.97 -0.61
N THR A 120 -1.32 0.63 -0.64
CA THR A 120 -0.68 0.00 -1.81
C THR A 120 0.14 -1.25 -1.49
N GLY A 121 0.52 -1.44 -0.21
CA GLY A 121 1.46 -2.51 0.19
C GLY A 121 2.93 -2.20 -0.13
N TYR A 122 3.23 -1.07 -0.77
CA TYR A 122 4.62 -0.73 -1.15
C TYR A 122 5.44 -0.29 0.06
N SER A 123 6.69 -0.76 0.13
CA SER A 123 7.59 -0.45 1.25
C SER A 123 9.06 -0.26 0.84
N VAL A 124 9.50 -0.89 -0.24
CA VAL A 124 10.93 -0.94 -0.63
C VAL A 124 11.49 0.44 -0.92
N VAL A 125 10.88 1.20 -1.83
CA VAL A 125 11.37 2.54 -2.22
C VAL A 125 11.41 3.48 -1.02
N ARG A 126 10.34 3.49 -0.21
CA ARG A 126 10.30 4.28 1.03
C ARG A 126 11.41 3.88 1.98
N SER A 127 11.60 2.58 2.20
CA SER A 127 12.65 2.07 3.10
C SER A 127 14.04 2.48 2.61
N LEU A 128 14.33 2.37 1.32
CA LEU A 128 15.60 2.84 0.75
C LEU A 128 15.79 4.35 0.93
N SER A 129 14.73 5.14 0.77
CA SER A 129 14.80 6.61 0.94
C SER A 129 15.00 7.06 2.39
N GLU A 130 14.41 6.35 3.37
CA GLU A 130 14.46 6.74 4.79
C GLU A 130 15.68 6.17 5.52
N ALA A 131 16.29 5.10 5.00
CA ALA A 131 17.42 4.41 5.63
C ALA A 131 18.63 5.33 5.94
N PRO A 132 19.10 6.21 5.03
CA PRO A 132 20.25 7.07 5.31
C PRO A 132 20.02 8.02 6.49
N LYS A 133 18.84 8.64 6.56
CA LYS A 133 18.48 9.56 7.66
C LYS A 133 18.40 8.80 8.99
N TYR A 134 17.75 7.64 8.99
CA TYR A 134 17.60 6.83 10.19
C TYR A 134 18.95 6.33 10.73
N ALA A 135 19.81 5.81 9.84
CA ALA A 135 21.16 5.38 10.19
C ALA A 135 22.02 6.54 10.73
N SER A 136 21.92 7.74 10.13
CA SER A 136 22.63 8.93 10.61
C SER A 136 22.23 9.33 12.03
N VAL A 137 20.93 9.32 12.34
CA VAL A 137 20.43 9.62 13.69
C VAL A 137 20.94 8.60 14.71
N ILE A 138 20.88 7.30 14.39
CA ILE A 138 21.41 6.25 15.25
C ILE A 138 22.92 6.41 15.47
N ALA A 139 23.69 6.70 14.42
CA ALA A 139 25.13 6.95 14.54
C ALA A 139 25.45 8.15 15.45
N ASN A 140 24.69 9.24 15.36
CA ASN A 140 24.85 10.41 16.21
C ASN A 140 24.52 10.12 17.68
N ILE A 141 23.43 9.38 17.92
CA ILE A 141 23.05 8.91 19.25
C ILE A 141 24.19 8.11 19.89
N LEU A 142 24.76 7.14 19.16
CA LEU A 142 25.85 6.30 19.67
C LEU A 142 27.10 7.11 20.00
N LYS A 143 27.49 8.06 19.12
CA LYS A 143 28.63 8.97 19.37
C LYS A 143 28.45 9.80 20.65
N GLN A 144 27.25 10.35 20.88
CA GLN A 144 26.97 11.15 22.08
C GLN A 144 26.98 10.30 23.36
N GLY A 145 26.49 9.06 23.29
CA GLY A 145 26.58 8.10 24.40
C GLY A 145 28.02 7.86 24.84
N HIS A 146 28.93 7.61 23.89
CA HIS A 146 30.34 7.39 24.18
C HIS A 146 31.07 8.59 24.80
N SER A 147 30.67 9.82 24.47
CA SER A 147 31.28 11.03 25.06
C SER A 147 30.77 11.36 26.47
N ARG A 148 29.52 10.99 26.80
CA ARG A 148 28.88 11.30 28.09
C ARG A 148 29.14 10.26 29.19
N ASP A 149 29.39 9.00 28.83
CA ASP A 149 29.76 7.93 29.77
C ASP A 149 31.11 8.20 30.48
N LYS A 150 31.91 9.16 29.99
CA LYS A 150 33.15 9.63 30.63
C LYS A 150 32.95 10.67 31.75
N LEU A 151 31.78 11.32 31.89
CA LEU A 151 31.65 12.53 32.73
C LEU A 151 30.55 12.49 33.82
N SER A 152 29.56 11.61 33.77
CA SER A 152 28.58 11.50 34.86
C SER A 152 27.78 10.19 34.82
N ARG A 153 27.84 9.42 35.91
CA ARG A 153 27.06 8.19 36.15
C ARG A 153 25.69 8.48 36.77
N SER A 154 25.13 9.66 36.47
CA SER A 154 23.83 10.09 36.99
C SER A 154 23.18 11.03 36.00
N TRP A 155 22.47 10.45 35.02
CA TRP A 155 21.28 11.10 34.50
C TRP A 155 20.27 10.10 33.99
N SER A 156 19.01 10.50 34.15
CA SER A 156 17.80 9.79 33.75
C SER A 156 17.98 9.20 32.36
N THR A 157 17.58 7.95 32.22
CA THR A 157 17.34 7.23 30.98
C THR A 157 16.20 7.92 30.20
N GLU A 158 16.35 9.20 29.86
CA GLU A 158 15.61 9.82 28.78
C GLU A 158 15.74 8.86 27.60
N ASN A 159 14.61 8.53 27.03
CA ASN A 159 14.51 7.35 26.20
C ASN A 159 15.18 7.62 24.86
N ILE A 160 16.50 7.40 24.80
CA ILE A 160 17.34 7.66 23.63
C ILE A 160 16.79 6.96 22.37
N SER A 161 16.16 5.79 22.54
CA SER A 161 15.48 5.08 21.46
C SER A 161 14.32 5.88 20.85
N MET A 162 13.67 6.72 21.65
CA MET A 162 12.58 7.61 21.23
C MET A 162 13.07 8.63 20.20
N LEU A 163 14.33 9.08 20.27
CA LEU A 163 14.92 9.96 19.25
C LEU A 163 14.99 9.28 17.88
N ALA A 164 15.38 8.00 17.86
CA ALA A 164 15.39 7.21 16.63
C ALA A 164 13.95 6.96 16.15
N TRP A 165 13.03 6.56 17.03
CA TRP A 165 11.64 6.34 16.68
C TRP A 165 10.94 7.58 16.12
N ASN A 166 11.19 8.75 16.71
CA ASN A 166 10.66 10.03 16.24
C ASN A 166 11.20 10.44 14.87
N THR A 167 12.31 9.83 14.42
CA THR A 167 12.83 10.03 13.06
C THR A 167 11.99 9.28 12.01
N LEU A 168 11.51 8.07 12.33
CA LEU A 168 10.65 7.27 11.44
C LEU A 168 9.18 7.67 11.54
N TRP A 169 8.72 7.96 12.75
CA TRP A 169 7.32 8.30 13.04
C TRP A 169 7.17 9.67 13.69
N PRO A 170 7.64 10.76 13.04
CA PRO A 170 7.29 12.11 13.47
C PRO A 170 5.78 12.33 13.28
N GLN A 171 5.25 13.39 13.91
CA GLN A 171 3.82 13.69 13.87
C GLN A 171 3.26 13.79 12.44
N GLU A 172 4.04 14.36 11.53
CA GLU A 172 3.69 14.44 10.11
C GLU A 172 3.48 13.06 9.47
N ARG A 173 4.35 12.08 9.75
CA ARG A 173 4.18 10.70 9.25
C ARG A 173 2.97 10.02 9.89
N LYS A 174 2.65 10.34 11.15
CA LYS A 174 1.44 9.83 11.82
C LYS A 174 0.16 10.37 11.15
N ARG A 175 0.13 11.65 10.75
CA ARG A 175 -0.98 12.25 9.98
C ARG A 175 -1.15 11.60 8.61
N GLN A 176 -0.08 11.50 7.83
CA GLN A 176 -0.10 10.82 6.53
C GLN A 176 -0.59 9.38 6.65
N ARG A 177 -0.09 8.65 7.65
CA ARG A 177 -0.52 7.27 7.90
C ARG A 177 -2.00 7.18 8.26
N ALA A 178 -2.52 8.08 9.09
CA ALA A 178 -3.93 8.11 9.45
C ALA A 178 -4.82 8.33 8.21
N PHE A 179 -4.37 9.18 7.28
CA PHE A 179 -5.02 9.36 5.98
C PHE A 179 -5.01 8.08 5.14
N PHE A 180 -3.87 7.39 5.04
CA PHE A 180 -3.80 6.14 4.30
C PHE A 180 -4.63 5.02 4.92
N LEU A 181 -4.75 4.96 6.24
CA LEU A 181 -5.68 4.05 6.92
C LEU A 181 -7.14 4.34 6.59
N PHE A 182 -7.51 5.62 6.57
CA PHE A 182 -8.85 6.04 6.16
C PHE A 182 -9.14 5.61 4.71
N GLY A 183 -8.18 5.81 3.79
CA GLY A 183 -8.27 5.33 2.42
C GLY A 183 -8.35 3.80 2.31
N LEU A 184 -7.54 3.07 3.08
CA LEU A 184 -7.61 1.60 3.13
C LEU A 184 -8.98 1.11 3.60
N ALA A 185 -9.55 1.73 4.64
CA ALA A 185 -10.88 1.39 5.13
C ALA A 185 -12.00 1.66 4.11
N LEU A 186 -11.84 2.68 3.26
CA LEU A 186 -12.73 2.93 2.14
C LEU A 186 -12.63 1.81 1.09
N ILE A 187 -11.40 1.48 0.69
CA ILE A 187 -11.12 0.45 -0.33
C ILE A 187 -11.72 -0.90 0.07
N LEU A 188 -11.65 -1.26 1.35
CA LEU A 188 -12.25 -2.48 1.90
C LEU A 188 -13.78 -2.55 1.78
N GLN A 189 -14.47 -1.43 1.52
CA GLN A 189 -15.92 -1.37 1.36
C GLN A 189 -16.36 -1.37 -0.11
N LEU A 190 -15.43 -1.22 -1.06
CA LEU A 190 -15.74 -1.11 -2.48
C LEU A 190 -15.82 -2.50 -3.12
N ASP A 191 -16.79 -2.67 -4.01
CA ASP A 191 -16.84 -3.78 -4.96
C ASP A 191 -15.97 -3.50 -6.20
N ILE A 192 -16.04 -4.38 -7.20
CA ILE A 192 -15.24 -4.24 -8.41
C ILE A 192 -15.58 -2.98 -9.24
N ASP A 193 -16.84 -2.54 -9.25
CA ASP A 193 -17.21 -1.34 -10.00
C ASP A 193 -16.85 -0.07 -9.23
N GLY A 194 -16.97 -0.11 -7.91
CA GLY A 194 -16.48 0.91 -6.99
C GLY A 194 -14.97 1.10 -7.10
N ILE A 195 -14.18 0.02 -7.07
CA ILE A 195 -12.72 0.10 -7.17
C ILE A 195 -12.27 0.65 -8.53
N ARG A 196 -12.92 0.22 -9.62
CA ARG A 196 -12.66 0.75 -10.98
C ARG A 196 -12.96 2.24 -11.05
N THR A 197 -14.10 2.66 -10.51
CA THR A 197 -14.49 4.08 -10.45
C THR A 197 -13.50 4.88 -9.61
N PHE A 198 -13.04 4.33 -8.50
CA PHE A 198 -12.04 4.95 -7.63
C PHE A 198 -10.73 5.17 -8.38
N PHE A 199 -10.15 4.11 -8.97
CA PHE A 199 -8.87 4.22 -9.69
C PHE A 199 -8.97 5.09 -10.94
N HIS A 200 -10.07 5.01 -11.68
CA HIS A 200 -10.31 5.91 -12.81
C HIS A 200 -10.34 7.38 -12.37
N THR A 201 -10.91 7.67 -11.20
CA THR A 201 -10.89 9.03 -10.61
C THR A 201 -9.47 9.40 -10.13
N PHE A 202 -8.81 8.50 -9.43
CA PHE A 202 -7.45 8.66 -8.89
C PHE A 202 -6.43 9.04 -9.98
N PHE A 203 -6.42 8.32 -11.10
CA PHE A 203 -5.47 8.58 -12.19
C PHE A 203 -5.83 9.79 -13.06
N ARG A 204 -7.02 10.41 -12.86
CA ARG A 204 -7.38 11.69 -13.49
C ARG A 204 -6.86 12.91 -12.72
N LEU A 205 -6.34 12.70 -11.51
CA LEU A 205 -5.68 13.76 -10.77
C LEU A 205 -4.40 14.25 -11.49
N PRO A 206 -3.92 15.47 -11.20
CA PRO A 206 -2.62 15.92 -11.65
C PRO A 206 -1.51 14.90 -11.33
N THR A 207 -0.58 14.72 -12.27
CA THR A 207 0.47 13.70 -12.20
C THR A 207 1.25 13.70 -10.89
N TRP A 208 1.61 14.88 -10.38
CA TRP A 208 2.34 15.02 -9.13
C TRP A 208 1.56 14.50 -7.91
N MET A 209 0.23 14.57 -7.92
CA MET A 209 -0.61 14.13 -6.79
C MET A 209 -0.62 12.61 -6.70
N TRP A 210 -0.99 11.91 -7.77
CA TRP A 210 -1.06 10.45 -7.71
C TRP A 210 0.33 9.81 -7.63
N GLN A 211 1.35 10.37 -8.30
CA GLN A 211 2.74 9.91 -8.13
C GLN A 211 3.23 10.13 -6.70
N GLY A 212 2.95 11.30 -6.14
CA GLY A 212 3.35 11.60 -4.77
C GLY A 212 2.63 10.74 -3.74
N PHE A 213 1.36 10.43 -3.98
CA PHE A 213 0.59 9.50 -3.14
C PHE A 213 1.26 8.13 -3.14
N LEU A 214 1.48 7.52 -4.32
CA LEU A 214 2.13 6.22 -4.45
C LEU A 214 3.57 6.21 -3.89
N GLY A 215 4.28 7.34 -4.02
CA GLY A 215 5.64 7.51 -3.53
C GLY A 215 5.77 7.89 -2.05
N SER A 216 4.68 8.10 -1.31
CA SER A 216 4.70 8.64 0.07
C SER A 216 5.44 9.98 0.22
N THR A 217 5.43 10.83 -0.81
CA THR A 217 6.11 12.13 -0.82
C THR A 217 5.20 13.30 -0.52
N LEU A 218 3.88 13.12 -0.63
CA LEU A 218 2.90 14.15 -0.26
C LEU A 218 2.93 14.45 1.25
N SER A 219 2.85 15.73 1.60
CA SER A 219 2.59 16.15 2.98
C SER A 219 1.14 15.85 3.38
N SER A 220 0.83 15.95 4.68
CA SER A 220 -0.53 15.84 5.20
C SER A 220 -1.44 16.93 4.64
N ALA A 221 -0.91 18.14 4.40
CA ALA A 221 -1.64 19.20 3.73
C ALA A 221 -1.93 18.84 2.25
N ASP A 222 -0.94 18.29 1.55
CA ASP A 222 -1.12 17.83 0.17
C ASP A 222 -2.13 16.67 0.08
N LEU A 223 -2.18 15.79 1.09
CA LEU A 223 -3.16 14.70 1.18
C LEU A 223 -4.58 15.23 1.44
N ALA A 224 -4.74 16.28 2.24
CA ALA A 224 -6.03 16.96 2.39
C ALA A 224 -6.47 17.60 1.06
N LEU A 225 -5.55 18.24 0.35
CA LEU A 225 -5.81 18.79 -0.98
C LEU A 225 -6.15 17.68 -1.99
N PHE A 226 -5.42 16.56 -1.96
CA PHE A 226 -5.67 15.37 -2.76
C PHE A 226 -7.10 14.85 -2.53
N ALA A 227 -7.54 14.73 -1.26
CA ALA A 227 -8.90 14.30 -0.95
C ALA A 227 -9.96 15.27 -1.47
N PHE A 228 -9.71 16.56 -1.37
CA PHE A 228 -10.59 17.58 -1.93
C PHE A 228 -10.71 17.46 -3.45
N TYR A 229 -9.59 17.34 -4.16
CA TYR A 229 -9.60 17.16 -5.61
C TYR A 229 -10.32 15.86 -5.99
N MET A 230 -10.01 14.73 -5.34
CA MET A 230 -10.72 13.46 -5.52
C MET A 230 -12.24 13.65 -5.42
N PHE A 231 -12.71 14.34 -4.37
CA PHE A 231 -14.13 14.61 -4.18
C PHE A 231 -14.73 15.48 -5.30
N VAL A 232 -14.02 16.52 -5.73
CA VAL A 232 -14.48 17.44 -6.79
C VAL A 232 -14.61 16.74 -8.13
N ILE A 233 -13.70 15.83 -8.51
CA ILE A 233 -13.75 15.17 -9.82
C ILE A 233 -14.50 13.82 -9.80
N ALA A 234 -14.77 13.26 -8.62
CA ALA A 234 -15.48 12.00 -8.47
C ALA A 234 -16.94 12.09 -8.97
N PRO A 235 -17.50 10.99 -9.53
CA PRO A 235 -18.93 10.91 -9.82
C PRO A 235 -19.78 10.90 -8.53
N ASN A 236 -21.07 11.24 -8.64
CA ASN A 236 -21.96 11.45 -7.47
C ASN A 236 -22.08 10.23 -6.56
N ASN A 237 -22.09 9.01 -7.12
CA ASN A 237 -22.09 7.77 -6.34
C ASN A 237 -20.84 7.66 -5.45
N MET A 238 -19.66 7.96 -6.00
CA MET A 238 -18.39 7.96 -5.27
C MET A 238 -18.34 9.09 -4.24
N ARG A 239 -18.86 10.29 -4.54
CA ARG A 239 -18.97 11.39 -3.56
C ARG A 239 -19.82 11.00 -2.36
N MET A 240 -20.99 10.38 -2.59
CA MET A 240 -21.85 9.89 -1.52
C MET A 240 -21.14 8.82 -0.67
N CYS A 241 -20.41 7.91 -1.31
CA CYS A 241 -19.59 6.91 -0.62
C CYS A 241 -18.52 7.55 0.27
N LEU A 242 -17.77 8.53 -0.25
CA LEU A 242 -16.75 9.27 0.49
C LEU A 242 -17.32 10.00 1.71
N VAL A 243 -18.45 10.70 1.55
CA VAL A 243 -19.12 11.42 2.66
C VAL A 243 -19.61 10.44 3.71
N ARG A 244 -20.28 9.36 3.29
CA ARG A 244 -20.76 8.32 4.20
C ARG A 244 -19.59 7.73 4.98
N HIS A 245 -18.51 7.35 4.30
CA HIS A 245 -17.31 6.79 4.91
C HIS A 245 -16.69 7.74 5.94
N LEU A 246 -16.55 9.03 5.60
CA LEU A 246 -16.03 10.05 6.52
C LEU A 246 -16.85 10.18 7.81
N LEU A 247 -18.17 10.05 7.72
CA LEU A 247 -19.09 10.23 8.84
C LEU A 247 -19.32 8.96 9.67
N SER A 248 -19.34 7.79 9.04
CA SER A 248 -19.73 6.54 9.70
C SER A 248 -18.57 5.64 10.11
N ASP A 249 -17.42 5.72 9.43
CA ASP A 249 -16.28 4.85 9.73
C ASP A 249 -15.39 5.47 10.83
N PRO A 250 -15.00 4.70 11.87
CA PRO A 250 -14.14 5.20 12.95
C PRO A 250 -12.79 5.77 12.49
N THR A 251 -12.29 5.35 11.32
CA THR A 251 -11.05 5.89 10.74
C THR A 251 -11.19 7.35 10.34
N GLY A 252 -12.40 7.82 9.99
CA GLY A 252 -12.66 9.24 9.69
C GLY A 252 -12.41 10.13 10.91
N ALA A 253 -13.02 9.80 12.05
CA ALA A 253 -12.79 10.51 13.31
C ALA A 253 -11.33 10.42 13.79
N THR A 254 -10.70 9.25 13.63
CA THR A 254 -9.29 9.04 13.97
C THR A 254 -8.36 9.91 13.11
N MET A 255 -8.62 9.99 11.80
CA MET A 255 -7.87 10.84 10.89
C MET A 255 -7.98 12.31 11.29
N ILE A 256 -9.20 12.83 11.48
CA ILE A 256 -9.45 14.22 11.87
C ILE A 256 -8.71 14.55 13.18
N ARG A 257 -8.85 13.71 14.22
CA ARG A 257 -8.17 13.92 15.50
C ARG A 257 -6.65 13.98 15.34
N THR A 258 -6.08 13.09 14.53
CA THR A 258 -4.64 13.03 14.28
C THR A 258 -4.12 14.28 13.57
N TYR A 259 -4.90 14.80 12.61
CA TYR A 259 -4.59 16.04 11.90
C TYR A 259 -4.64 17.26 12.82
N LEU A 260 -5.55 17.28 13.79
CA LEU A 260 -5.70 18.37 14.77
C LEU A 260 -4.72 18.30 15.95
N THR A 261 -4.02 17.20 16.14
CA THR A 261 -3.00 17.08 17.19
C THR A 261 -1.79 17.94 16.80
N ILE A 262 -1.48 18.94 17.63
CA ILE A 262 -0.34 19.87 17.49
C ILE A 262 0.95 19.18 17.92
#